data_AF-A0A2V8T4Y0-F1
#
_entry.id   AF-A0A2V8T4Y0-F1
#
_cell.length_a   1.000
_cell.length_b   1.000
_cell.length_c   1.000
_cell.angle_alpha   90.00
_cell.angle_beta   90.00
_cell.angle_gamma   90.00
#
_symmetry.space_group_name_H-M   'P 1'
#
loop_
_entity.id
_entity.type
_entity.pdbx_description
1 polymer ?
#
loop_
_entity_poly.entity_id
_entity_poly.type
_entity_poly.pdbx_seq_one_letter_code
_entity_poly.pdbx_strand_id
1 'polypeptide(L)' 'MESGATHTVICAYCNKDFDLFGAVWCSHTKAHQSKVCPHCGRCLCTHPLYTNPNCWKEAPMGFQAQGFRKLFLLYI' A
#
# COMPACT_ATOMS: atom_id res chain seq x y z
N MET A 1 5.86 20.77 -14.85
CA MET A 1 4.54 20.50 -14.25
C MET A 1 4.61 19.10 -13.70
N GLU A 2 4.83 19.00 -12.40
CA GLU A 2 5.12 17.73 -11.73
C GLU A 2 3.83 16.92 -11.66
N SER A 3 3.74 15.91 -12.52
CA SER A 3 2.63 14.96 -12.53
C SER A 3 2.64 14.24 -11.17
N GLY A 4 1.75 14.65 -10.27
CA GLY A 4 1.49 13.93 -9.04
C GLY A 4 1.10 12.51 -9.42
N ALA A 5 2.04 11.58 -9.29
CA ALA A 5 1.78 10.18 -9.55
C ALA A 5 0.65 9.77 -8.61
N THR A 6 -0.48 9.36 -9.19
CA THR A 6 -1.56 8.70 -8.46
C THR A 6 -1.48 7.23 -8.81
N HIS A 7 -1.64 6.37 -7.80
CA HIS A 7 -1.62 4.92 -7.99
C HIS A 7 -2.88 4.35 -7.36
N THR A 8 -3.89 4.15 -8.20
CA THR A 8 -5.17 3.63 -7.76
C THR A 8 -5.08 2.13 -7.49
N VAL A 9 -5.42 1.72 -6.26
CA VAL A 9 -5.49 0.31 -5.85
C VAL A 9 -6.88 -0.01 -5.32
N ILE A 10 -7.27 -1.28 -5.42
CA ILE A 10 -8.55 -1.75 -4.88
C ILE A 10 -8.33 -2.29 -3.48
N CYS A 11 -9.09 -1.81 -2.51
CA CYS A 11 -9.03 -2.33 -1.15
C CYS A 11 -9.54 -3.78 -1.10
N ALA A 12 -8.73 -4.71 -0.58
CA ALA A 12 -9.09 -6.11 -0.43
C ALA A 12 -10.24 -6.38 0.58
N TYR A 13 -10.65 -5.37 1.36
CA TYR A 13 -11.70 -5.52 2.37
C TYR A 13 -13.04 -4.89 1.99
N CYS A 14 -13.02 -3.70 1.37
CA CYS A 14 -14.24 -2.98 0.98
C CYS A 14 -14.44 -2.87 -0.52
N ASN A 15 -13.51 -3.40 -1.33
CA ASN A 15 -13.53 -3.39 -2.79
C ASN A 15 -13.67 -1.99 -3.42
N LYS A 16 -13.35 -0.93 -2.67
CA LYS A 16 -13.29 0.44 -3.18
C LYS A 16 -11.89 0.74 -3.68
N ASP A 17 -11.82 1.43 -4.81
CA ASP A 17 -10.61 2.02 -5.33
C ASP A 17 -10.20 3.24 -4.52
N PHE A 18 -8.90 3.44 -4.32
CA PHE A 18 -8.36 4.63 -3.68
C PHE A 18 -6.92 4.88 -4.14
N ASP A 19 -6.49 6.14 -4.04
CA ASP A 19 -5.12 6.52 -4.34
C ASP A 19 -4.17 6.05 -3.23
N LEU A 20 -3.26 5.15 -3.58
CA LEU A 20 -2.28 4.58 -2.65
C LEU A 20 -1.30 5.63 -2.17
N PHE A 21 -0.87 6.55 -3.03
CA PHE A 21 0.15 7.54 -2.68
C PHE A 21 -0.40 8.62 -1.74
N GLY A 22 -1.61 9.10 -1.98
CA GLY A 22 -2.36 10.03 -1.14
C GLY A 22 -2.97 9.41 0.12
N ALA A 23 -3.05 8.08 0.22
CA ALA A 23 -3.52 7.42 1.43
C ALA A 23 -2.57 7.65 2.63
N VAL A 24 -3.10 7.59 3.84
CA VAL A 24 -2.32 7.76 5.08
C VAL A 24 -1.50 6.51 5.35
N TRP A 25 -0.27 6.69 5.82
CA TRP A 25 0.58 5.58 6.27
C TRP A 25 0.07 4.99 7.58
N CYS A 26 0.03 3.66 7.63
CA CYS A 26 -0.31 2.90 8.80
C CYS A 26 0.87 2.85 9.79
N SER A 27 0.57 3.02 11.09
CA SER A 27 1.58 3.00 12.17
C SER A 27 1.68 1.66 12.91
N HIS A 28 0.94 0.62 12.52
CA HIS A 28 0.91 -0.65 13.24
C HIS A 28 2.22 -1.45 13.19
N THR A 29 3.01 -1.31 12.13
CA THR A 29 4.27 -2.05 11.95
C THR A 29 5.37 -1.16 11.41
N LYS A 30 6.57 -1.28 11.99
CA LYS A 30 7.77 -0.56 11.54
C LYS A 30 8.56 -1.31 10.46
N ALA A 31 8.35 -2.61 10.32
CA ALA A 31 9.11 -3.43 9.38
C ALA A 31 8.67 -3.19 7.92
N HIS A 32 7.37 -3.24 7.67
CA HIS A 32 6.79 -2.97 6.35
C HIS A 32 5.65 -1.98 6.50
N GLN A 33 5.86 -0.74 6.07
CA GLN A 33 4.81 0.28 6.09
C GLN A 33 3.70 -0.09 5.09
N SER A 34 2.44 -0.01 5.53
CA SER A 34 1.26 -0.13 4.66
C SER A 34 0.49 1.18 4.63
N LYS A 35 -0.40 1.32 3.67
CA LYS A 35 -1.37 2.41 3.64
C LYS A 35 -2.70 1.97 4.28
N VAL A 36 -3.37 2.94 4.89
CA VAL A 36 -4.72 2.79 5.44
C VAL A 36 -5.71 3.15 4.34
N CYS A 37 -6.68 2.28 4.10
CA CYS A 37 -7.75 2.58 3.15
C CYS A 37 -8.61 3.75 3.68
N PRO A 38 -8.79 4.84 2.92
CA PRO A 38 -9.58 5.99 3.38
C PRO A 38 -11.08 5.69 3.47
N HIS A 39 -11.56 4.64 2.80
CA HIS A 39 -12.98 4.28 2.78
C HIS A 39 -13.40 3.46 4.00
N CYS A 40 -12.61 2.44 4.37
CA CYS A 40 -12.97 1.53 5.46
C CYS A 40 -12.05 1.63 6.70
N GLY A 41 -11.00 2.44 6.63
CA GLY A 41 -10.03 2.61 7.73
C GLY A 41 -9.14 1.39 8.00
N ARG A 42 -9.22 0.33 7.18
CA ARG A 42 -8.39 -0.87 7.33
C ARG A 42 -7.06 -0.72 6.58
N CYS A 43 -5.98 -1.16 7.22
CA CYS A 43 -4.67 -1.34 6.57
C CYS A 43 -4.56 -2.77 6.03
N LEU A 44 -3.70 -2.99 5.03
CA LEU A 44 -3.30 -4.36 4.68
C LEU A 44 -2.40 -5.01 5.74
N CYS A 45 -1.88 -4.25 6.71
CA CYS A 45 -1.04 -4.79 7.77
C CYS A 45 -1.70 -5.84 8.67
N THR A 46 -3.03 -5.80 8.78
CA THR A 46 -3.81 -6.82 9.52
C THR A 46 -4.11 -8.04 8.67
N HIS A 47 -3.76 -8.04 7.37
CA HIS A 47 -4.04 -9.16 6.49
C HIS A 47 -3.11 -10.33 6.83
N PRO A 48 -3.60 -11.58 6.94
CA PRO A 48 -2.78 -12.73 7.33
C PRO A 48 -1.63 -13.00 6.34
N LEU A 49 -1.83 -12.68 5.05
CA LEU A 49 -0.77 -12.79 4.04
C LEU A 49 0.29 -11.68 4.14
N TYR A 50 0.06 -10.61 4.90
CA TYR A 50 1.00 -9.49 5.04
C TYR A 50 2.30 -9.89 5.73
N THR A 51 2.26 -10.92 6.58
CA THR A 51 3.44 -11.51 7.21
C THR A 51 4.16 -12.49 6.29
N ASN A 52 3.56 -12.91 5.17
CA ASN A 52 4.14 -13.86 4.24
C ASN A 52 5.13 -13.15 3.30
N PRO A 53 6.45 -13.39 3.40
CA PRO A 53 7.46 -12.72 2.57
C PRO A 53 7.29 -13.00 1.07
N ASN A 54 6.66 -14.13 0.68
CA ASN A 54 6.39 -14.45 -0.72
C ASN A 54 5.37 -13.51 -1.38
N CYS A 55 4.55 -12.83 -0.57
CA CYS A 55 3.57 -11.87 -1.04
C CYS A 55 4.15 -10.43 -1.12
N TRP A 56 5.45 -10.27 -0.88
CA TRP A 56 6.16 -9.02 -1.02
C TRP A 56 7.08 -9.06 -2.23
N LYS A 57 7.01 -8.01 -3.05
CA LYS A 57 7.92 -7.79 -4.17
C LYS A 57 8.66 -6.48 -3.97
N GLU A 58 9.82 -6.36 -4.59
CA GLU A 58 10.51 -5.08 -4.66
C GLU A 58 9.62 -4.05 -5.37
N ALA A 59 9.50 -2.89 -4.76
CA ALA A 59 8.70 -1.82 -5.31
C ALA A 59 9.40 -1.24 -6.56
N PRO A 60 8.70 -0.94 -7.67
CA PRO A 60 9.29 -0.24 -8.82
C PRO A 60 9.81 1.14 -8.41
N MET A 61 10.71 1.73 -9.20
CA MET A 61 11.34 3.03 -8.87
C MET A 61 10.32 4.14 -8.54
N GLY A 62 9.17 4.19 -9.21
CA GLY A 62 8.13 5.19 -8.92
C GLY A 62 7.53 5.06 -7.51
N PHE A 63 7.45 3.84 -6.98
CA PHE A 63 6.98 3.59 -5.62
C PHE A 63 8.08 3.79 -4.58
N GLN A 64 9.33 3.45 -4.92
CA GLN A 64 10.48 3.73 -4.05
C GLN A 64 10.65 5.23 -3.82
N ALA A 65 10.45 6.06 -4.85
CA ALA A 65 10.44 7.51 -4.73
C ALA A 65 9.37 8.03 -3.75
N GLN A 66 8.28 7.27 -3.56
CA GLN A 66 7.19 7.56 -2.62
C GLN A 66 7.43 6.93 -1.22
N GLY A 67 8.58 6.29 -1.00
CA GLY A 67 8.96 5.66 0.28
C GLY A 67 8.59 4.18 0.42
N PHE A 68 7.99 3.56 -0.60
CA PHE A 68 7.71 2.12 -0.58
C PHE A 68 8.98 1.35 -0.92
N ARG A 69 9.59 0.69 0.07
CA ARG A 69 10.73 -0.22 -0.19
C ARG A 69 10.28 -1.53 -0.83
N LYS A 70 9.13 -2.04 -0.40
CA LYS A 70 8.51 -3.26 -0.93
C LYS A 70 7.02 -3.02 -1.14
N LEU A 71 6.49 -3.62 -2.19
CA LEU A 71 5.07 -3.62 -2.50
C LEU A 71 4.48 -4.98 -2.14
N PHE A 72 3.35 -4.91 -1.47
CA PHE A 72 2.53 -6.10 -1.24
C PHE A 72 1.74 -6.42 -2.50
N LEU A 73 1.60 -7.70 -2.86
CA LEU A 73 0.94 -8.12 -4.10
C LEU A 73 -0.47 -7.55 -4.29
N LEU A 74 -1.22 -7.27 -3.22
CA LEU A 74 -2.56 -6.67 -3.32
C LEU A 74 -2.56 -5.16 -3.64
N TYR A 75 -1.39 -4.54 -3.80
CA TYR A 75 -1.23 -3.17 -4.29
C TYR A 75 -0.79 -3.10 -5.76
N ILE A 76 -0.62 -4.26 -6.42
CA ILE A 76 -0.26 -4.37 -7.84
C ILE A 76 -1.54 -4.49 -8.68
#